data_AF-N2AXD3-F1
#
_entry.id   AF-N2AXD3-F1
#
_cell.length_a   1.000
_cell.length_b   1.000
_cell.length_c   1.000
_cell.angle_alpha   90.00
_cell.angle_beta   90.00
_cell.angle_gamma   90.00
#
_symmetry.space_group_name_H-M   'P 1'
#
loop_
_entity.id
_entity.type
_entity.pdbx_description
1 polymer ?
#
loop_
_entity_poly.entity_id
_entity_poly.type
_entity_poly.pdbx_seq_one_letter_code
_entity_poly.pdbx_strand_id
1 'polypeptide(L)'
;MTTCGILTESDYELFMNEVNTVSSGMNTDFRNLSKSAFLKKYGHLRPGTYDITSLRYDEAPELYFEWKEGGEQQEINEKEFRLSLKQLTDLKNKLFENGLTNDILELMDFIKTVIEGREYGKFVFTRNLSKAIQLIENFGRREGIGVEECAYINIRTIYEMYASTKDIRSEFLYSIQQGKRNYEITQTITLPPVIINPEDAIRFYYPDSEPNFITSGKVSGDVCLLETIHGSYDLQGKIVLIPSADPGYDWIFSHEIGGFVTMYGGANSHMAIRAGELGIPAAVGVGDKQFQQYKSALYLEIDAQSKTIKILR
;
A
#
# COMPACT_ATOMS: atom_id res chain seq x y z
N MET A 1 -10.02 -16.53 -13.58
CA MET A 1 -10.97 -17.63 -13.30
C MET A 1 -12.39 -17.12 -13.08
N THR A 2 -12.56 -16.00 -12.36
CA THR A 2 -13.83 -15.28 -12.22
C THR A 2 -14.38 -14.74 -13.55
N THR A 3 -13.55 -14.09 -14.38
CA THR A 3 -13.93 -13.61 -15.72
C THR A 3 -14.43 -14.73 -16.65
N CYS A 4 -13.93 -15.95 -16.46
CA CYS A 4 -14.37 -17.11 -17.24
C CYS A 4 -15.69 -17.72 -16.71
N GLY A 5 -16.27 -17.16 -15.64
CA GLY A 5 -17.47 -17.66 -14.99
C GLY A 5 -17.28 -18.96 -14.20
N ILE A 6 -16.03 -19.38 -13.97
CA ILE A 6 -15.75 -20.65 -13.27
C ILE A 6 -15.77 -20.43 -11.75
N LEU A 7 -15.19 -19.34 -11.27
CA LEU A 7 -15.27 -18.93 -9.86
C LEU A 7 -16.28 -17.79 -9.72
N THR A 8 -17.05 -17.79 -8.64
CA THR A 8 -17.85 -16.64 -8.24
C THR A 8 -16.99 -15.57 -7.55
N GLU A 9 -17.51 -14.36 -7.37
CA GLU A 9 -16.82 -13.34 -6.56
C GLU A 9 -16.65 -13.80 -5.11
N SER A 10 -17.63 -14.51 -4.56
CA SER A 10 -17.52 -15.11 -3.23
C SER A 10 -16.41 -16.16 -3.16
N ASP A 11 -16.23 -16.98 -4.20
CA ASP A 11 -15.13 -17.94 -4.26
C ASP A 11 -13.77 -17.24 -4.28
N TYR A 12 -13.65 -16.14 -5.04
CA TYR A 12 -12.44 -15.34 -5.09
C TYR A 12 -12.11 -14.71 -3.74
N GLU A 13 -13.09 -14.14 -3.05
CA GLU A 13 -12.91 -13.58 -1.70
C GLU A 13 -12.45 -14.63 -0.70
N LEU A 14 -13.09 -15.80 -0.68
CA LEU A 14 -12.68 -16.89 0.20
C LEU A 14 -11.25 -17.35 -0.09
N PHE A 15 -10.87 -17.44 -1.38
CA PHE A 15 -9.49 -17.77 -1.75
C PHE A 15 -8.50 -16.71 -1.27
N MET A 16 -8.82 -15.42 -1.44
CA MET A 16 -7.95 -14.31 -1.00
C MET A 16 -7.82 -14.25 0.52
N ASN A 17 -8.86 -14.59 1.28
CA ASN A 17 -8.80 -14.69 2.74
C ASN A 17 -7.80 -15.76 3.22
N GLU A 18 -7.63 -16.85 2.46
CA GLU A 18 -6.66 -17.91 2.81
C GLU A 18 -5.20 -17.56 2.49
N VAL A 19 -4.94 -16.46 1.76
CA VAL A 19 -3.58 -16.02 1.43
C VAL A 19 -2.91 -15.43 2.66
N ASN A 20 -1.75 -15.97 3.03
CA ASN A 20 -1.02 -15.56 4.24
C ASN A 20 0.23 -14.76 3.87
N THR A 21 0.06 -13.46 3.60
CA THR A 21 1.19 -12.55 3.37
C THR A 21 1.88 -12.13 4.68
N VAL A 22 3.11 -11.61 4.58
CA VAL A 22 3.84 -11.04 5.74
C VAL A 22 3.02 -9.99 6.51
N SER A 23 2.19 -9.26 5.77
CA SER A 23 1.30 -8.22 6.28
C SER A 23 0.05 -8.79 6.94
N SER A 24 -0.51 -9.89 6.45
CA SER A 24 -1.57 -10.62 7.18
C SER A 24 -1.08 -11.09 8.55
N GLY A 25 0.16 -11.59 8.62
CA GLY A 25 0.82 -11.93 9.88
C GLY A 25 1.10 -10.74 10.80
N MET A 26 1.13 -9.50 10.30
CA MET A 26 1.44 -8.32 11.12
C MET A 26 0.36 -8.04 12.17
N ASN A 27 -0.93 -8.18 11.83
CA ASN A 27 -2.02 -7.98 12.80
C ASN A 27 -1.98 -9.04 13.90
N THR A 28 -1.74 -10.30 13.52
CA THR A 28 -1.57 -11.41 14.46
C THR A 28 -0.35 -11.20 15.35
N ASP A 29 0.77 -10.79 14.77
CA ASP A 29 2.01 -10.51 15.48
C ASP A 29 1.89 -9.29 16.40
N PHE A 30 1.13 -8.26 16.02
CA PHE A 30 0.87 -7.09 16.86
C PHE A 30 0.17 -7.48 18.17
N ARG A 31 -0.75 -8.46 18.09
CA ARG A 31 -1.47 -8.99 19.25
C ARG A 31 -0.63 -9.98 20.08
N ASN A 32 0.20 -10.78 19.42
CA ASN A 32 0.89 -11.91 20.06
C ASN A 32 2.34 -11.64 20.47
N LEU A 33 3.02 -10.68 19.82
CA LEU A 33 4.41 -10.35 20.11
C LEU A 33 4.50 -9.21 21.11
N SER A 34 5.54 -9.26 21.95
CA SER A 34 5.96 -8.07 22.70
C SER A 34 6.30 -6.92 21.75
N LYS A 35 6.10 -5.68 22.21
CA LYS A 35 6.46 -4.46 21.47
C LYS A 35 7.86 -4.49 20.86
N SER A 36 8.86 -4.94 21.61
CA SER A 36 10.25 -5.01 21.13
C SER A 36 10.43 -6.05 20.01
N ALA A 37 9.76 -7.21 20.10
CA ALA A 37 9.79 -8.23 19.07
C ALA A 37 9.05 -7.79 17.81
N PHE A 38 7.90 -7.13 17.95
CA PHE A 38 7.14 -6.57 16.84
C PHE A 38 7.96 -5.51 16.09
N LEU A 39 8.52 -4.53 16.80
CA LEU A 39 9.33 -3.47 16.18
C LEU A 39 10.63 -4.04 15.60
N LYS A 40 11.20 -5.11 16.15
CA LYS A 40 12.35 -5.78 15.52
C LYS A 40 11.99 -6.37 14.16
N LYS A 41 10.76 -6.85 13.98
CA LYS A 41 10.29 -7.48 12.74
C LYS A 41 9.77 -6.45 11.74
N TYR A 42 8.89 -5.54 12.16
CA TYR A 42 8.15 -4.61 11.31
C TYR A 42 8.63 -3.16 11.40
N GLY A 43 9.53 -2.85 12.34
CA GLY A 43 9.93 -1.50 12.69
C GLY A 43 10.53 -0.68 11.56
N HIS A 44 11.06 -1.32 10.51
CA HIS A 44 11.65 -0.62 9.36
C HIS A 44 10.62 -0.03 8.40
N LEU A 45 9.35 -0.42 8.50
CA LEU A 45 8.27 0.10 7.65
C LEU A 45 7.98 1.57 8.02
N ARG A 46 7.59 2.36 7.02
CA ARG A 46 7.19 3.77 7.11
C ARG A 46 6.17 4.07 6.02
N PRO A 47 5.09 4.84 6.27
CA PRO A 47 4.18 5.27 5.20
C PRO A 47 4.91 6.08 4.14
N GLY A 48 4.61 5.85 2.87
CA GLY A 48 5.42 6.43 1.79
C GLY A 48 6.81 5.81 1.80
N THR A 49 6.90 4.53 1.43
CA THR A 49 8.12 3.69 1.44
C THR A 49 9.45 4.38 1.04
N TYR A 50 9.40 5.40 0.17
CA TYR A 50 10.56 6.14 -0.34
C TYR A 50 10.76 7.53 0.30
N ASP A 51 9.83 7.97 1.13
CA ASP A 51 9.80 9.28 1.75
C ASP A 51 10.70 9.32 2.99
N ILE A 52 11.74 10.15 2.92
CA ILE A 52 12.67 10.36 4.02
C ILE A 52 12.06 11.17 5.18
N THR A 53 11.01 11.96 4.92
CA THR A 53 10.33 12.80 5.91
C THR A 53 9.38 11.99 6.79
N SER A 54 8.97 10.82 6.31
CA SER A 54 8.11 9.89 7.03
C SER A 54 8.89 9.05 8.04
N LEU A 55 8.39 8.97 9.26
CA LEU A 55 9.00 8.22 10.35
C LEU A 55 8.79 6.72 10.19
N ARG A 56 9.77 5.93 10.63
CA ARG A 56 9.61 4.47 10.74
C ARG A 56 8.76 4.11 11.94
N TYR A 57 8.15 2.93 11.89
CA TYR A 57 7.43 2.36 13.03
C TYR A 57 8.32 2.25 14.28
N ASP A 58 9.61 1.94 14.13
CA ASP A 58 10.56 1.90 15.26
C ASP A 58 11.03 3.30 15.75
N GLU A 59 10.82 4.35 14.96
CA GLU A 59 11.17 5.74 15.31
C GLU A 59 10.04 6.45 16.06
N ALA A 60 8.79 6.15 15.70
CA ALA A 60 7.61 6.72 16.34
C ALA A 60 6.49 5.68 16.55
N PRO A 61 6.70 4.63 17.36
CA PRO A 61 5.73 3.54 17.50
C PRO A 61 4.36 4.00 18.02
N GLU A 62 4.32 5.02 18.89
CA GLU A 62 3.07 5.56 19.44
C GLU A 62 2.23 6.33 18.40
N LEU A 63 2.85 6.70 17.28
CA LEU A 63 2.17 7.37 16.19
C LEU A 63 1.30 6.40 15.38
N TYR A 64 1.70 5.13 15.34
CA TYR A 64 1.12 4.11 14.45
C TYR A 64 0.35 3.04 15.20
N PHE A 65 0.56 2.86 16.49
CA PHE A 65 0.04 1.70 17.23
C PHE A 65 -0.44 2.08 18.63
N GLU A 66 -1.65 1.64 18.98
CA GLU A 66 -2.14 1.64 20.36
C GLU A 66 -1.75 0.33 21.05
N TRP A 67 -0.71 0.38 21.88
CA TRP A 67 -0.22 -0.79 22.62
C TRP A 67 -1.15 -1.13 23.80
N LYS A 68 -2.29 -1.77 23.51
CA LYS A 68 -3.19 -2.32 24.53
C LYS A 68 -2.68 -3.68 25.01
N GLU A 69 -2.66 -3.89 26.32
CA GLU A 69 -2.36 -5.20 26.91
C GLU A 69 -3.62 -6.08 26.86
N GLY A 70 -3.54 -7.22 26.14
CA GLY A 70 -4.58 -8.24 26.11
C GLY A 70 -5.70 -7.95 25.10
N GLY A 71 -5.50 -8.39 23.85
CA GLY A 71 -6.60 -8.51 22.88
C GLY A 71 -7.31 -9.84 23.06
N GLU A 72 -8.63 -9.82 23.19
CA GLU A 72 -9.45 -11.03 23.13
C GLU A 72 -9.32 -11.70 21.74
N GLN A 73 -9.25 -13.03 21.74
CA GLN A 73 -9.28 -13.81 20.52
C GLN A 73 -10.68 -13.70 19.90
N GLN A 74 -10.82 -12.93 18.83
CA GLN A 74 -11.91 -13.21 17.89
C GLN A 74 -11.53 -14.46 17.11
N GLU A 75 -12.22 -15.56 17.39
CA GLU A 75 -12.34 -16.66 16.44
C GLU A 75 -13.04 -16.11 15.20
N ILE A 76 -12.26 -15.77 14.18
CA ILE A 76 -12.82 -15.55 12.85
C ILE A 76 -13.24 -16.96 12.40
N ASN A 77 -14.55 -17.18 12.38
CA ASN A 77 -15.15 -18.39 11.86
C ASN A 77 -15.01 -18.33 10.33
N GLU A 78 -13.80 -18.56 9.83
CA GLU A 78 -13.48 -18.41 8.42
C GLU A 78 -14.10 -19.57 7.65
N LYS A 79 -14.96 -19.22 6.70
CA LYS A 79 -15.38 -20.18 5.67
C LYS A 79 -14.14 -20.53 4.86
N GLU A 80 -13.80 -21.81 4.80
CA GLU A 80 -12.72 -22.30 3.93
C GLU A 80 -13.13 -22.18 2.46
N PHE A 81 -12.16 -21.82 1.63
CA PHE A 81 -12.28 -21.87 0.19
C PHE A 81 -12.32 -23.33 -0.27
N ARG A 82 -13.35 -23.70 -1.04
CA ARG A 82 -13.50 -25.05 -1.58
C ARG A 82 -14.05 -25.00 -2.99
N LEU A 83 -13.37 -25.70 -3.91
CA LEU A 83 -13.86 -25.88 -5.27
C LEU A 83 -14.91 -26.98 -5.32
N SER A 84 -16.04 -26.71 -5.96
CA SER A 84 -17.02 -27.74 -6.30
C SER A 84 -16.48 -28.67 -7.40
N LEU A 85 -17.04 -29.89 -7.50
CA LEU A 85 -16.69 -30.83 -8.57
C LEU A 85 -16.90 -30.25 -9.98
N LYS A 86 -17.94 -29.42 -10.15
CA LYS A 86 -18.21 -28.72 -11.40
C LYS A 86 -17.08 -27.74 -11.73
N GLN A 87 -16.68 -26.90 -10.76
CA GLN A 87 -15.60 -25.94 -10.93
C GLN A 87 -14.26 -26.61 -11.22
N LEU A 88 -13.96 -27.73 -10.55
CA LEU A 88 -12.78 -28.54 -10.85
C LEU A 88 -12.81 -29.07 -12.30
N THR A 89 -13.94 -29.57 -12.76
CA THR A 89 -14.09 -30.08 -14.13
C THR A 89 -13.91 -28.95 -15.15
N ASP A 90 -14.56 -27.81 -14.92
CA ASP A 90 -14.50 -26.64 -15.80
C ASP A 90 -13.08 -26.05 -15.84
N LEU A 91 -12.39 -25.96 -14.70
CA LEU A 91 -10.98 -25.56 -14.62
C LEU A 91 -10.08 -26.51 -15.39
N LYS A 92 -10.24 -27.83 -15.20
CA LYS A 92 -9.43 -28.83 -15.90
C LYS A 92 -9.55 -28.72 -17.41
N ASN A 93 -10.78 -28.58 -17.91
CA ASN A 93 -11.05 -28.40 -19.33
C ASN A 93 -10.40 -27.12 -19.84
N LYS A 94 -10.52 -26.01 -19.09
CA LYS A 94 -9.92 -24.73 -19.47
C LYS A 94 -8.40 -24.76 -19.49
N LEU A 95 -7.76 -25.47 -18.55
CA LEU A 95 -6.31 -25.66 -18.55
C LEU A 95 -5.85 -26.42 -19.80
N PHE A 96 -6.53 -27.53 -20.12
CA PHE A 96 -6.23 -28.33 -21.30
C PHE A 96 -6.38 -27.53 -22.60
N GLU A 97 -7.44 -26.73 -22.73
CA GLU A 97 -7.65 -25.82 -23.88
C GLU A 97 -6.51 -24.81 -24.06
N ASN A 98 -5.88 -24.37 -22.97
CA ASN A 98 -4.77 -23.41 -23.00
C ASN A 98 -3.38 -24.09 -23.04
N GLY A 99 -3.32 -25.41 -23.20
CA GLY A 99 -2.06 -26.17 -23.26
C GLY A 99 -1.33 -26.27 -21.92
N LEU A 100 -2.03 -26.02 -20.80
CA LEU A 100 -1.50 -26.18 -19.45
C LEU A 100 -1.83 -27.59 -18.95
N THR A 101 -0.80 -28.38 -18.66
CA THR A 101 -0.94 -29.79 -18.21
C THR A 101 -0.83 -29.96 -16.70
N ASN A 102 -0.73 -28.86 -15.95
CA ASN A 102 -0.63 -28.89 -14.49
C ASN A 102 -1.90 -29.42 -13.84
N ASP A 103 -1.73 -30.01 -12.66
CA ASP A 103 -2.87 -30.32 -11.80
C ASP A 103 -3.49 -29.03 -11.24
N ILE A 104 -4.79 -29.06 -10.96
CA ILE A 104 -5.50 -27.88 -10.43
C ILE A 104 -4.94 -27.50 -9.05
N LEU A 105 -4.58 -28.48 -8.22
CA LEU A 105 -4.01 -28.21 -6.90
C LEU A 105 -2.66 -27.50 -7.03
N GLU A 106 -1.81 -27.95 -7.95
CA GLU A 106 -0.53 -27.28 -8.24
C GLU A 106 -0.75 -25.84 -8.73
N LEU A 107 -1.74 -25.60 -9.57
CA LEU A 107 -2.06 -24.25 -10.03
C LEU A 107 -2.52 -23.34 -8.89
N MET A 108 -3.42 -23.82 -8.04
CA MET A 108 -3.93 -23.03 -6.92
C MET A 108 -2.83 -22.73 -5.89
N ASP A 109 -1.99 -23.73 -5.59
CA ASP A 109 -0.82 -23.58 -4.72
C ASP A 109 0.20 -22.60 -5.31
N PHE A 110 0.46 -22.68 -6.62
CA PHE A 110 1.32 -21.74 -7.32
C PHE A 110 0.80 -20.30 -7.22
N ILE A 111 -0.49 -20.07 -7.49
CA ILE A 111 -1.09 -18.74 -7.39
C ILE A 111 -0.91 -18.17 -5.98
N LYS A 112 -1.23 -18.96 -4.95
CA LYS A 112 -1.07 -18.56 -3.55
C LYS A 112 0.39 -18.22 -3.23
N THR A 113 1.31 -19.13 -3.54
CA THR A 113 2.75 -18.98 -3.30
C THR A 113 3.33 -17.73 -3.97
N VAL A 114 2.92 -17.42 -5.20
CA VAL A 114 3.41 -16.25 -5.93
C VAL A 114 2.89 -14.94 -5.33
N ILE A 115 1.63 -14.90 -4.89
CA ILE A 115 1.07 -13.72 -4.20
C ILE A 115 1.83 -13.48 -2.88
N GLU A 116 1.99 -14.51 -2.06
CA GLU A 116 2.71 -14.44 -0.78
C GLU A 116 4.18 -14.05 -0.98
N GLY A 117 4.84 -14.70 -1.94
CA GLY A 117 6.24 -14.45 -2.28
C GLY A 117 6.49 -13.04 -2.79
N ARG A 118 5.55 -12.45 -3.54
CA ARG A 118 5.63 -11.06 -4.00
C ARG A 118 5.63 -10.08 -2.82
N GLU A 119 4.70 -10.26 -1.88
CA GLU A 119 4.59 -9.37 -0.72
C GLU A 119 5.78 -9.57 0.23
N TYR A 120 6.26 -10.80 0.41
CA TYR A 120 7.51 -11.07 1.13
C TYR A 120 8.72 -10.37 0.49
N GLY A 121 8.85 -10.44 -0.84
CA GLY A 121 9.91 -9.78 -1.58
C GLY A 121 9.95 -8.27 -1.35
N LYS A 122 8.77 -7.60 -1.40
CA LYS A 122 8.65 -6.17 -1.07
C LYS A 122 9.05 -5.90 0.38
N PHE A 123 8.54 -6.67 1.32
CA PHE A 123 8.84 -6.50 2.74
C PHE A 123 10.35 -6.56 3.01
N VAL A 124 11.04 -7.55 2.46
CA VAL A 124 12.50 -7.68 2.59
C VAL A 124 13.24 -6.51 1.93
N PHE A 125 12.80 -6.07 0.74
CA PHE A 125 13.38 -4.92 0.04
C PHE A 125 13.27 -3.63 0.87
N THR A 126 12.09 -3.35 1.44
CA THR A 126 11.86 -2.13 2.23
C THR A 126 12.79 -2.01 3.42
N ARG A 127 13.23 -3.11 4.03
CA ARG A 127 14.18 -3.10 5.15
C ARG A 127 15.51 -2.43 4.78
N ASN A 128 16.06 -2.80 3.63
CA ASN A 128 17.35 -2.26 3.17
C ASN A 128 17.19 -0.81 2.69
N LEU A 129 16.11 -0.53 1.96
CA LEU A 129 15.80 0.83 1.49
C LEU A 129 15.63 1.80 2.67
N SER A 130 14.79 1.42 3.64
CA SER A 130 14.50 2.24 4.82
C SER A 130 15.75 2.46 5.67
N LYS A 131 16.65 1.48 5.73
CA LYS A 131 17.95 1.65 6.38
C LYS A 131 18.84 2.64 5.62
N ALA A 132 18.89 2.57 4.29
CA ALA A 132 19.65 3.52 3.48
C ALA A 132 19.14 4.96 3.66
N ILE A 133 17.82 5.16 3.62
CA ILE A 133 17.16 6.45 3.88
C ILE A 133 17.54 6.99 5.28
N GLN A 134 17.47 6.14 6.31
CA GLN A 134 17.89 6.52 7.66
C GLN A 134 19.37 6.92 7.74
N LEU A 135 20.25 6.27 6.99
CA LEU A 135 21.67 6.62 6.95
C LEU A 135 21.89 7.99 6.30
N ILE A 136 21.13 8.31 5.25
CA ILE A 136 21.16 9.63 4.59
C ILE A 136 20.70 10.71 5.55
N GLU A 137 19.58 10.49 6.24
CA GLU A 137 19.07 11.42 7.25
C GLU A 137 20.11 11.68 8.35
N ASN A 138 20.68 10.62 8.92
CA ASN A 138 21.71 10.74 9.96
C ASN A 138 22.93 11.50 9.48
N PHE A 139 23.29 11.35 8.21
CA PHE A 139 24.42 12.04 7.61
C PHE A 139 24.13 13.54 7.43
N GLY A 140 22.96 13.89 6.88
CA GLY A 140 22.50 15.29 6.82
C GLY A 140 22.44 15.93 8.20
N ARG A 141 21.91 15.23 9.21
CA ARG A 141 21.84 15.73 10.59
C ARG A 141 23.22 16.04 11.19
N ARG A 142 24.24 15.23 10.90
CA ARG A 142 25.63 15.48 11.35
C ARG A 142 26.20 16.77 10.75
N GLU A 143 25.80 17.10 9.53
CA GLU A 143 26.19 18.34 8.84
C GLU A 143 25.28 19.54 9.17
N GLY A 144 24.32 19.35 10.09
CA GLY A 144 23.36 20.39 10.50
C GLY A 144 22.25 20.66 9.48
N ILE A 145 21.92 19.68 8.64
CA ILE A 145 20.88 19.75 7.63
C ILE A 145 19.62 19.02 8.14
N GLY A 146 18.45 19.65 7.98
CA GLY A 146 17.17 19.07 8.39
C GLY A 146 16.70 17.94 7.47
N VAL A 147 15.84 17.04 7.99
CA VAL A 147 15.32 15.88 7.23
C VAL A 147 14.56 16.30 5.97
N GLU A 148 13.77 17.37 6.05
CA GLU A 148 13.05 17.96 4.91
C GLU A 148 14.01 18.37 3.79
N GLU A 149 15.18 18.91 4.15
CA GLU A 149 16.16 19.30 3.15
C GLU A 149 16.87 18.07 2.56
N CYS A 150 17.08 17.03 3.37
CA CYS A 150 17.66 15.76 2.90
C CYS A 150 16.83 15.10 1.79
N ALA A 151 15.53 15.34 1.72
CA ALA A 151 14.65 14.85 0.64
C ALA A 151 15.07 15.33 -0.76
N TYR A 152 15.81 16.44 -0.83
CA TYR A 152 16.28 17.03 -2.09
C TYR A 152 17.70 16.60 -2.48
N ILE A 153 18.38 15.78 -1.67
CA ILE A 153 19.75 15.32 -1.96
C ILE A 153 19.71 14.29 -3.08
N ASN A 154 20.51 14.53 -4.13
CA ASN A 154 20.73 13.53 -5.16
C ASN A 154 21.69 12.45 -4.66
N ILE A 155 21.33 11.17 -4.82
CA ILE A 155 22.18 10.03 -4.44
C ILE A 155 23.56 10.04 -5.11
N ARG A 156 23.70 10.64 -6.30
CA ARG A 156 24.99 10.81 -6.98
C ARG A 156 25.97 11.64 -6.16
N THR A 157 25.49 12.66 -5.45
CA THR A 157 26.32 13.46 -4.54
C THR A 157 26.96 12.59 -3.46
N ILE A 158 26.24 11.59 -2.94
CA ILE A 158 26.79 10.66 -1.95
C ILE A 158 27.91 9.78 -2.54
N TYR A 159 27.72 9.27 -3.76
CA TYR A 159 28.75 8.50 -4.45
C TYR A 159 30.00 9.33 -4.77
N GLU A 160 29.82 10.57 -5.21
CA GLU A 160 30.93 11.48 -5.54
C GLU A 160 31.74 11.87 -4.30
N MET A 161 31.09 12.04 -3.16
CA MET A 161 31.77 12.32 -1.89
C MET A 161 32.60 11.14 -1.40
N TYR A 162 32.15 9.90 -1.64
CA TYR A 162 32.97 8.71 -1.32
C TYR A 162 34.28 8.69 -2.13
N ALA A 163 34.27 9.26 -3.33
CA ALA A 163 35.40 9.28 -4.25
C ALA A 163 36.20 10.60 -4.22
N SER A 164 35.87 11.55 -3.34
CA SER A 164 36.49 12.89 -3.32
C SER A 164 36.83 13.37 -1.91
N THR A 165 37.67 14.41 -1.83
CA THR A 165 38.03 15.07 -0.56
C THR A 165 37.28 16.39 -0.37
N LYS A 166 36.13 16.53 -1.02
CA LYS A 166 35.31 17.75 -0.97
C LYS A 166 34.63 17.90 0.40
N ASP A 167 34.29 19.13 0.74
CA ASP A 167 33.50 19.42 1.93
C ASP A 167 32.07 18.89 1.76
N ILE A 168 31.67 17.99 2.67
CA ILE A 168 30.40 17.26 2.59
C ILE A 168 29.22 18.22 2.64
N ARG A 169 29.24 19.13 3.63
CA ARG A 169 28.15 20.08 3.85
C ARG A 169 27.92 20.96 2.63
N SER A 170 29.00 21.50 2.05
CA SER A 170 28.93 22.35 0.87
C SER A 170 28.32 21.63 -0.34
N GLU A 171 28.74 20.39 -0.60
CA GLU A 171 28.19 19.58 -1.70
C GLU A 171 26.73 19.21 -1.46
N PHE A 172 26.34 18.92 -0.22
CA PHE A 172 24.95 18.68 0.14
C PHE A 172 24.08 19.91 -0.06
N LEU A 173 24.49 21.08 0.44
CA LEU A 173 23.74 22.32 0.24
C LEU A 173 23.58 22.66 -1.24
N TYR A 174 24.62 22.44 -2.05
CA TYR A 174 24.52 22.59 -3.50
C TYR A 174 23.52 21.61 -4.13
N SER A 175 23.60 20.33 -3.77
CA SER A 175 22.67 19.29 -4.24
C SER A 175 21.22 19.62 -3.89
N ILE A 176 20.97 20.05 -2.66
CA ILE A 176 19.66 20.46 -2.14
C ILE A 176 19.11 21.65 -2.92
N GLN A 177 19.94 22.66 -3.21
CA GLN A 177 19.51 23.82 -3.99
C GLN A 177 19.03 23.42 -5.39
N GLN A 178 19.78 22.53 -6.06
CA GLN A 178 19.38 22.00 -7.36
C GLN A 178 18.11 21.13 -7.25
N GLY A 179 18.04 20.29 -6.22
CA GLY A 179 16.88 19.44 -5.93
C GLY A 179 15.60 20.24 -5.73
N LYS A 180 15.64 21.32 -4.93
CA LYS A 180 14.49 22.22 -4.71
C LYS A 180 14.03 22.87 -6.01
N ARG A 181 14.95 23.39 -6.83
CA ARG A 181 14.61 23.97 -8.13
C ARG A 181 13.97 22.94 -9.07
N ASN A 182 14.52 21.73 -9.12
CA ASN A 182 13.98 20.65 -9.96
C ASN A 182 12.59 20.22 -9.48
N TYR A 183 12.39 20.18 -8.16
CA TYR A 183 11.11 19.86 -7.55
C TYR A 183 10.03 20.89 -7.92
N GLU A 184 10.33 22.18 -7.79
CA GLU A 184 9.43 23.27 -8.21
C GLU A 184 9.02 23.14 -9.67
N ILE A 185 9.97 22.85 -10.57
CA ILE A 185 9.66 22.60 -11.99
C ILE A 185 8.77 21.37 -12.12
N THR A 186 9.11 20.26 -11.45
CA THR A 186 8.38 18.99 -11.55
C THR A 186 6.93 19.10 -11.09
N GLN A 187 6.65 19.89 -10.04
CA GLN A 187 5.29 20.13 -9.56
C GLN A 187 4.39 20.84 -10.60
N THR A 188 4.98 21.55 -11.57
CA THR A 188 4.21 22.20 -12.65
C THR A 188 3.93 21.28 -13.84
N ILE A 189 4.51 20.07 -13.83
CA ILE A 189 4.42 19.13 -14.95
C ILE A 189 3.37 18.07 -14.61
N THR A 190 2.45 17.83 -15.54
CA THR A 190 1.57 16.67 -15.53
C THR A 190 1.82 15.88 -16.81
N LEU A 191 2.02 14.57 -16.68
CA LEU A 191 2.25 13.66 -17.81
C LEU A 191 1.08 12.67 -17.93
N PRO A 192 0.78 12.18 -19.15
CA PRO A 192 -0.19 11.12 -19.32
C PRO A 192 0.32 9.80 -18.73
N PRO A 193 -0.58 8.86 -18.41
CA PRO A 193 -0.21 7.55 -17.88
C PRO A 193 0.59 6.69 -18.88
N VAL A 194 0.49 6.98 -20.17
CA VAL A 194 1.25 6.32 -21.24
C VAL A 194 1.82 7.39 -22.17
N ILE A 195 3.13 7.33 -22.41
CA ILE A 195 3.85 8.19 -23.33
C ILE A 195 4.37 7.31 -24.47
N ILE A 196 3.91 7.56 -25.69
CA ILE A 196 4.33 6.84 -26.90
C ILE A 196 5.24 7.75 -27.73
N ASN A 197 4.86 9.02 -27.88
CA ASN A 197 5.60 10.01 -28.65
C ASN A 197 5.82 11.30 -27.83
N PRO A 198 6.78 12.16 -28.21
CA PRO A 198 7.05 13.41 -27.50
C PRO A 198 5.84 14.35 -27.38
N GLU A 199 4.93 14.34 -28.34
CA GLU A 199 3.72 15.17 -28.35
C GLU A 199 2.76 14.86 -27.18
N ASP A 200 2.80 13.63 -26.66
CA ASP A 200 1.97 13.20 -25.53
C ASP A 200 2.29 13.98 -24.25
N ALA A 201 3.51 14.55 -24.13
CA ALA A 201 3.89 15.40 -23.01
C ALA A 201 3.33 16.83 -23.12
N ILE A 202 2.89 17.25 -24.31
CA ILE A 202 2.39 18.60 -24.58
C ILE A 202 0.86 18.62 -24.55
N ARG A 203 0.22 17.61 -25.14
CA ARG A 203 -1.24 17.51 -25.23
C ARG A 203 -1.68 16.07 -25.05
N PHE A 204 -2.47 15.83 -24.02
CA PHE A 204 -3.04 14.53 -23.72
C PHE A 204 -4.46 14.64 -23.16
N TYR A 205 -5.20 13.54 -23.28
CA TYR A 205 -6.40 13.33 -22.48
C TYR A 205 -5.99 12.57 -21.22
N TYR A 206 -6.39 13.06 -20.06
CA TYR A 206 -6.22 12.30 -18.82
C TYR A 206 -7.42 11.37 -18.69
N PRO A 207 -7.24 10.03 -18.78
CA PRO A 207 -8.35 9.09 -18.68
C PRO A 207 -9.01 9.18 -17.30
N ASP A 208 -10.34 9.05 -17.27
CA ASP A 208 -11.01 8.82 -16.00
C ASP A 208 -10.48 7.49 -15.43
N SER A 209 -10.13 7.50 -14.13
CA SER A 209 -9.71 6.27 -13.47
C SER A 209 -10.93 5.39 -13.24
N GLU A 210 -10.81 4.10 -13.54
CA GLU A 210 -11.77 3.09 -13.09
C GLU A 210 -11.27 2.54 -11.75
N PRO A 211 -11.95 2.85 -10.62
CA PRO A 211 -11.53 2.35 -9.33
C PRO A 211 -11.66 0.82 -9.26
N ASN A 212 -10.69 0.20 -8.61
CA ASN A 212 -10.76 -1.23 -8.29
C ASN A 212 -11.47 -1.37 -6.95
N PHE A 213 -12.74 -1.77 -7.00
CA PHE A 213 -13.49 -2.11 -5.80
C PHE A 213 -13.09 -3.50 -5.34
N ILE A 214 -12.71 -3.61 -4.07
CA ILE A 214 -12.25 -4.85 -3.47
C ILE A 214 -13.29 -5.31 -2.45
N THR A 215 -13.56 -6.61 -2.46
CA THR A 215 -14.65 -7.30 -1.74
C THR A 215 -16.04 -6.94 -2.26
N SER A 216 -17.05 -7.60 -1.71
CA SER A 216 -18.48 -7.40 -1.97
C SER A 216 -19.18 -6.66 -0.83
N GLY A 217 -18.42 -6.19 0.16
CA GLY A 217 -18.98 -5.52 1.32
C GLY A 217 -19.42 -4.08 1.04
N LYS A 218 -20.19 -3.56 1.99
CA LYS A 218 -20.71 -2.20 1.98
C LYS A 218 -20.48 -1.55 3.33
N VAL A 219 -19.95 -0.33 3.33
CA VAL A 219 -19.67 0.42 4.55
C VAL A 219 -20.00 1.90 4.37
N SER A 220 -20.36 2.56 5.46
CA SER A 220 -20.44 4.02 5.51
C SER A 220 -19.79 4.52 6.80
N GLY A 221 -19.11 5.65 6.73
CA GLY A 221 -18.35 6.17 7.86
C GLY A 221 -17.80 7.57 7.62
N ASP A 222 -17.35 8.19 8.71
CA ASP A 222 -16.65 9.46 8.63
C ASP A 222 -15.34 9.30 7.85
N VAL A 223 -14.97 10.35 7.12
CA VAL A 223 -13.74 10.39 6.33
C VAL A 223 -12.56 10.76 7.21
N CYS A 224 -11.48 9.97 7.13
CA CYS A 224 -10.20 10.30 7.76
C CYS A 224 -9.07 10.32 6.73
N LEU A 225 -8.44 11.49 6.56
CA LEU A 225 -7.33 11.66 5.61
C LEU A 225 -5.97 11.42 6.30
N LEU A 226 -5.16 10.53 5.72
CA LEU A 226 -3.80 10.23 6.19
C LEU A 226 -2.73 10.87 5.30
N GLU A 227 -2.73 12.21 5.18
CA GLU A 227 -1.72 12.94 4.38
C GLU A 227 -0.49 13.37 5.18
N THR A 228 -0.62 13.61 6.49
CA THR A 228 0.50 14.07 7.31
C THR A 228 0.39 13.43 8.67
N ILE A 229 1.25 12.45 8.96
CA ILE A 229 1.19 11.59 10.15
C ILE A 229 1.63 12.39 11.39
N HIS A 230 0.90 13.44 11.71
CA HIS A 230 1.16 14.35 12.82
C HIS A 230 -0.09 14.39 13.69
N GLY A 231 -0.40 13.27 14.35
CA GLY A 231 -1.52 13.20 15.28
C GLY A 231 -1.89 11.78 15.67
N SER A 232 -2.58 11.64 16.79
CA SER A 232 -3.33 10.43 17.11
C SER A 232 -4.59 10.42 16.26
N TYR A 233 -4.77 9.38 15.44
CA TYR A 233 -5.95 9.21 14.62
C TYR A 233 -6.91 8.23 15.30
N ASP A 234 -8.13 8.70 15.55
CA ASP A 234 -9.25 7.80 15.78
C ASP A 234 -9.73 7.28 14.42
N LEU A 235 -9.39 6.04 14.08
CA LEU A 235 -9.71 5.40 12.79
C LEU A 235 -10.85 4.39 12.87
N GLN A 236 -11.33 4.07 14.08
CA GLN A 236 -12.26 2.96 14.29
C GLN A 236 -13.56 3.20 13.52
N GLY A 237 -13.93 2.26 12.65
CA GLY A 237 -15.14 2.32 11.82
C GLY A 237 -15.14 3.41 10.73
N LYS A 238 -14.05 4.17 10.54
CA LYS A 238 -13.97 5.25 9.55
C LYS A 238 -13.57 4.77 8.16
N ILE A 239 -13.82 5.61 7.16
CA ILE A 239 -13.31 5.44 5.81
C ILE A 239 -12.02 6.22 5.66
N VAL A 240 -10.91 5.50 5.51
CA VAL A 240 -9.57 6.08 5.48
C VAL A 240 -9.17 6.44 4.05
N LEU A 241 -8.72 7.67 3.82
CA LEU A 241 -8.21 8.13 2.53
C LEU A 241 -6.69 8.13 2.55
N ILE A 242 -6.09 7.43 1.58
CA ILE A 242 -4.64 7.23 1.50
C ILE A 242 -4.13 7.61 0.10
N PRO A 243 -3.11 8.45 -0.03
CA PRO A 243 -2.57 8.81 -1.34
C PRO A 243 -1.92 7.64 -2.08
N SER A 244 -1.16 6.78 -1.39
CA SER A 244 -0.37 5.70 -1.99
C SER A 244 -0.68 4.32 -1.42
N ALA A 245 -0.61 3.30 -2.27
CA ALA A 245 -0.80 1.90 -1.89
C ALA A 245 0.55 1.22 -1.59
N ASP A 246 1.13 1.47 -0.42
CA ASP A 246 2.40 0.89 0.01
C ASP A 246 2.37 0.25 1.42
N PRO A 247 3.28 -0.71 1.74
CA PRO A 247 3.24 -1.47 3.00
C PRO A 247 3.39 -0.63 4.27
N GLY A 248 3.89 0.59 4.13
CA GLY A 248 3.97 1.55 5.22
C GLY A 248 2.63 1.97 5.80
N TYR A 249 1.51 1.71 5.13
CA TYR A 249 0.17 1.98 5.65
C TYR A 249 -0.48 0.78 6.33
N ASP A 250 0.19 -0.38 6.45
CA ASP A 250 -0.40 -1.58 7.07
C ASP A 250 -0.89 -1.36 8.51
N TRP A 251 -0.31 -0.39 9.23
CA TRP A 251 -0.70 -0.06 10.60
C TRP A 251 -2.19 0.33 10.72
N ILE A 252 -2.82 0.88 9.68
CA ILE A 252 -4.25 1.26 9.72
C ILE A 252 -5.15 0.05 10.01
N PHE A 253 -4.74 -1.14 9.59
CA PHE A 253 -5.52 -2.37 9.77
C PHE A 253 -5.50 -2.86 11.22
N SER A 254 -4.63 -2.31 12.06
CA SER A 254 -4.66 -2.54 13.51
C SER A 254 -5.69 -1.66 14.24
N HIS A 255 -6.35 -0.72 13.54
CA HIS A 255 -7.29 0.25 14.13
C HIS A 255 -8.76 -0.03 13.80
N GLU A 256 -9.10 -1.22 13.28
CA GLU A 256 -10.49 -1.61 12.99
C GLU A 256 -11.25 -0.61 12.10
N ILE A 257 -10.61 -0.19 11.01
CA ILE A 257 -11.22 0.70 10.01
C ILE A 257 -12.47 0.09 9.39
N GLY A 258 -13.43 0.93 9.00
CA GLY A 258 -14.63 0.47 8.29
C GLY A 258 -14.36 0.17 6.81
N GLY A 259 -13.47 0.94 6.19
CA GLY A 259 -13.06 0.80 4.80
C GLY A 259 -11.99 1.80 4.43
N PHE A 260 -11.50 1.76 3.20
CA PHE A 260 -10.53 2.75 2.73
C PHE A 260 -10.61 3.03 1.23
N VAL A 261 -10.07 4.18 0.84
CA VAL A 261 -9.95 4.60 -0.55
C VAL A 261 -8.51 5.01 -0.82
N THR A 262 -7.92 4.51 -1.91
CA THR A 262 -6.60 4.96 -2.36
C THR A 262 -6.68 5.79 -3.63
N MET A 263 -5.92 6.89 -3.68
CA MET A 263 -5.82 7.72 -4.88
C MET A 263 -5.19 6.94 -6.03
N TYR A 264 -4.07 6.29 -5.75
CA TYR A 264 -3.35 5.44 -6.70
C TYR A 264 -3.29 3.99 -6.23
N GLY A 265 -3.23 3.07 -7.19
CA GLY A 265 -3.18 1.63 -6.95
C GLY A 265 -3.90 0.88 -8.06
N GLY A 266 -3.64 -0.41 -8.16
CA GLY A 266 -4.35 -1.32 -9.07
C GLY A 266 -4.96 -2.50 -8.32
N ALA A 267 -5.71 -3.34 -9.03
CA ALA A 267 -6.35 -4.55 -8.50
C ALA A 267 -5.41 -5.49 -7.73
N ASN A 268 -4.12 -5.53 -8.10
CA ASN A 268 -3.09 -6.37 -7.46
C ASN A 268 -2.07 -5.54 -6.65
N SER A 269 -2.44 -4.32 -6.26
CA SER A 269 -1.62 -3.50 -5.36
C SER A 269 -1.59 -4.08 -3.96
N HIS A 270 -0.65 -3.63 -3.14
CA HIS A 270 -0.52 -4.09 -1.76
C HIS A 270 -1.84 -3.89 -0.99
N MET A 271 -2.39 -2.68 -1.02
CA MET A 271 -3.64 -2.36 -0.32
C MET A 271 -4.82 -3.16 -0.86
N ALA A 272 -4.90 -3.43 -2.16
CA ALA A 272 -5.96 -4.27 -2.72
C ALA A 272 -5.89 -5.71 -2.20
N ILE A 273 -4.68 -6.28 -2.12
CA ILE A 273 -4.48 -7.62 -1.52
C ILE A 273 -4.90 -7.61 -0.05
N ARG A 274 -4.50 -6.60 0.73
CA ARG A 274 -4.86 -6.47 2.15
C ARG A 274 -6.37 -6.32 2.40
N ALA A 275 -7.05 -5.52 1.57
CA ALA A 275 -8.51 -5.42 1.61
C ALA A 275 -9.17 -6.78 1.37
N GLY A 276 -8.67 -7.51 0.36
CA GLY A 276 -9.14 -8.86 0.04
C GLY A 276 -8.94 -9.82 1.21
N GLU A 277 -7.72 -9.93 1.72
CA GLU A 277 -7.36 -10.83 2.84
C GLU A 277 -8.17 -10.56 4.12
N LEU A 278 -8.48 -9.29 4.42
CA LEU A 278 -9.19 -8.89 5.63
C LEU A 278 -10.71 -8.76 5.45
N GLY A 279 -11.23 -8.97 4.22
CA GLY A 279 -12.64 -8.75 3.91
C GLY A 279 -13.11 -7.29 4.11
N ILE A 280 -12.21 -6.32 3.97
CA ILE A 280 -12.52 -4.89 4.19
C ILE A 280 -12.98 -4.25 2.88
N PRO A 281 -14.14 -3.58 2.83
CA PRO A 281 -14.59 -2.83 1.66
C PRO A 281 -13.61 -1.71 1.31
N ALA A 282 -13.12 -1.72 0.07
CA ALA A 282 -12.14 -0.73 -0.38
C ALA A 282 -12.34 -0.31 -1.84
N ALA A 283 -11.91 0.91 -2.15
CA ALA A 283 -11.81 1.40 -3.53
C ALA A 283 -10.39 1.87 -3.81
N VAL A 284 -9.69 1.13 -4.68
CA VAL A 284 -8.26 1.31 -4.93
C VAL A 284 -8.03 1.94 -6.31
N GLY A 285 -7.29 3.05 -6.34
CA GLY A 285 -6.97 3.75 -7.58
C GLY A 285 -8.13 4.57 -8.11
N VAL A 286 -8.81 5.35 -7.26
CA VAL A 286 -9.92 6.24 -7.70
C VAL A 286 -9.45 7.39 -8.61
N GLY A 287 -8.13 7.63 -8.66
CA GLY A 287 -7.53 8.72 -9.41
C GLY A 287 -7.64 10.06 -8.69
N ASP A 288 -6.80 11.01 -9.09
CA ASP A 288 -6.69 12.33 -8.44
C ASP A 288 -8.02 13.06 -8.35
N LYS A 289 -8.72 13.20 -9.48
CA LYS A 289 -9.96 13.98 -9.57
C LYS A 289 -11.04 13.54 -8.57
N GLN A 290 -11.28 12.23 -8.46
CA GLN A 290 -12.27 11.70 -7.51
C GLN A 290 -11.74 11.74 -6.09
N PHE A 291 -10.44 11.45 -5.89
CA PHE A 291 -9.82 11.50 -4.57
C PHE A 291 -9.93 12.89 -3.94
N GLN A 292 -9.69 13.97 -4.71
CA GLN A 292 -9.87 15.34 -4.21
C GLN A 292 -11.32 15.63 -3.80
N GLN A 293 -12.31 15.06 -4.49
CA GLN A 293 -13.72 15.20 -4.10
C GLN A 293 -13.99 14.47 -2.77
N TYR A 294 -13.54 13.23 -2.65
CA TYR A 294 -13.73 12.42 -1.44
C TYR A 294 -12.99 13.01 -0.23
N LYS A 295 -11.82 13.62 -0.45
CA LYS A 295 -11.06 14.34 0.58
C LYS A 295 -11.85 15.51 1.20
N SER A 296 -12.75 16.12 0.43
CA SER A 296 -13.59 17.22 0.92
C SER A 296 -14.87 16.75 1.63
N ALA A 297 -15.20 15.46 1.54
CA ALA A 297 -16.40 14.89 2.17
C ALA A 297 -16.17 14.66 3.67
N LEU A 298 -17.25 14.78 4.45
CA LEU A 298 -17.26 14.42 5.87
C LEU A 298 -17.66 12.96 6.06
N TYR A 299 -18.55 12.44 5.19
CA TYR A 299 -19.10 11.11 5.33
C TYR A 299 -19.29 10.45 3.97
N LEU A 300 -18.75 9.23 3.81
CA LEU A 300 -18.80 8.46 2.57
C LEU A 300 -19.53 7.14 2.77
N GLU A 301 -20.08 6.61 1.69
CA GLU A 301 -20.50 5.21 1.55
C GLU A 301 -19.65 4.56 0.45
N ILE A 302 -19.04 3.42 0.76
CA ILE A 302 -18.41 2.54 -0.23
C ILE A 302 -19.31 1.31 -0.37
N ASP A 303 -19.77 1.06 -1.59
CA ASP A 303 -20.52 -0.14 -1.97
C ASP A 303 -19.68 -0.88 -3.01
N ALA A 304 -18.83 -1.80 -2.55
CA ALA A 304 -17.82 -2.45 -3.38
C ALA A 304 -18.46 -3.40 -4.40
N GLN A 305 -19.55 -4.08 -4.00
CA GLN A 305 -20.33 -4.92 -4.91
C GLN A 305 -20.98 -4.13 -6.03
N SER A 306 -21.60 -2.99 -5.72
CA SER A 306 -22.24 -2.13 -6.72
C SER A 306 -21.25 -1.24 -7.46
N LYS A 307 -19.96 -1.27 -7.07
CA LYS A 307 -18.89 -0.42 -7.60
C LYS A 307 -19.19 1.07 -7.51
N THR A 308 -19.67 1.53 -6.36
CA THR A 308 -20.01 2.94 -6.15
C THR A 308 -19.40 3.51 -4.88
N ILE A 309 -19.07 4.80 -4.93
CA ILE A 309 -18.76 5.62 -3.76
C ILE A 309 -19.76 6.78 -3.75
N LYS A 310 -20.43 7.02 -2.63
CA LYS A 310 -21.37 8.14 -2.48
C LYS A 310 -20.91 9.08 -1.39
N ILE A 311 -20.96 10.37 -1.69
CA ILE A 311 -20.81 11.43 -0.70
C ILE A 311 -22.18 11.63 -0.04
N LEU A 312 -22.26 11.35 1.26
CA LEU A 312 -23.50 11.48 2.03
C LEU A 312 -23.53 12.79 2.83
N ARG A 313 -22.37 13.32 3.21
CA ARG A 313 -22.21 14.62 3.86
C ARG A 313 -20.84 15.22 3.59
#